data_AF-A0A5C5Z936-F1
#
_entry.id   AF-A0A5C5Z936-F1
#
_cell.length_a   1.000
_cell.length_b   1.000
_cell.length_c   1.000
_cell.angle_alpha   90.00
_cell.angle_beta   90.00
_cell.angle_gamma   90.00
#
_symmetry.space_group_name_H-M   'P 1'
#
loop_
_entity.id
_entity.type
_entity.pdbx_description
1 polymer ?
#
loop_
_entity_poly.entity_id
_entity_poly.type
_entity_poly.pdbx_seq_one_letter_code
_entity_poly.pdbx_strand_id
1 'polypeptide(L)'
;MTRNLKFLLSFGMCCALATTAYADSATWEGTRSGTDVGDWSTEDNWDSPTYSVPGVDDTATFGNTSGAKTIYLGSDVSQNPTARIVVFENGASAYTIGANGPGDQTLNLETTTAVNREIIVEAGVVNNQVIDANVTNSTNNASGLRISNNSTNGATLSLNGVVNGGNKFFTMVTAAGNEIILNSTANTSLNNASLSGGGTVTAASLTDNKSMNINWGTLNLNKTQDIGGLQLGHATIGDGDATLNVGTSNVVGLKVDINYLADDAALNKGYINGGKIELDSWSTAKTTTANIAKNSNPGFTGSEVIIESAIERNSSDYLFEKSGDGTLELNGDNTYLGTTTVTAGTLLINGDSSAATGAVIVKNGATLGGTGIIGGPIIIESGGILGGSSLLDADLHFDSDAELLFSSTLSIIGDTTFDDFDVTDIIGLDNTVELGTYTLIGGTGTVDLSTGVSNVGVENAADLGEGKIAYFQYGSLQLVVAATAVPEPSTFALLGLGTVGSLAYRRRRR
;
A
#
# COMPACT_ATOMS: atom_id res chain seq x y z
N MET A 1 25.45 -73.14 60.48
CA MET A 1 24.09 -73.08 61.05
C MET A 1 23.22 -72.33 60.05
N THR A 2 22.46 -73.00 59.18
CA THR A 2 21.03 -73.36 59.37
C THR A 2 20.17 -72.11 59.67
N ARG A 3 19.11 -71.74 58.93
CA ARG A 3 18.23 -72.48 58.00
C ARG A 3 17.29 -71.48 57.26
N ASN A 4 17.01 -71.81 56.00
CA ASN A 4 15.69 -71.83 55.33
C ASN A 4 14.82 -70.57 55.17
N LEU A 5 14.85 -70.03 53.95
CA LEU A 5 13.78 -70.04 52.94
C LEU A 5 12.31 -70.18 53.43
N LYS A 6 11.46 -69.20 53.09
CA LYS A 6 10.14 -69.40 52.47
C LYS A 6 9.61 -68.12 51.81
N PHE A 7 9.36 -68.25 50.51
CA PHE A 7 8.57 -67.40 49.61
C PHE A 7 7.16 -67.13 50.15
N LEU A 8 6.61 -65.93 49.91
CA LEU A 8 5.24 -65.75 49.39
C LEU A 8 5.09 -64.37 48.73
N LEU A 9 4.53 -64.36 47.51
CA LEU A 9 4.18 -63.20 46.69
C LEU A 9 3.13 -62.29 47.37
N SER A 10 3.25 -60.98 47.17
CA SER A 10 2.06 -60.14 46.93
C SER A 10 2.37 -59.04 45.91
N PHE A 11 1.69 -59.15 44.76
CA PHE A 11 1.46 -58.09 43.78
C PHE A 11 0.91 -56.83 44.47
N GLY A 12 1.35 -55.64 44.07
CA GLY A 12 0.76 -54.40 44.54
C GLY A 12 1.43 -53.14 44.00
N MET A 13 0.91 -52.68 42.85
CA MET A 13 1.04 -51.33 42.30
C MET A 13 2.45 -50.82 41.96
N CYS A 14 2.84 -51.13 40.72
CA CYS A 14 3.45 -50.17 39.83
C CYS A 14 2.57 -48.90 39.82
N CYS A 15 3.04 -47.81 40.43
CA CYS A 15 2.52 -46.49 40.14
C CYS A 15 3.05 -46.12 38.75
N ALA A 16 2.28 -46.45 37.73
CA ALA A 16 2.56 -46.05 36.37
C ALA A 16 2.60 -44.51 36.35
N LEU A 17 3.77 -43.96 36.06
CA LEU A 17 3.86 -42.65 35.43
C LEU A 17 2.96 -42.69 34.20
N ALA A 18 2.02 -41.75 34.14
CA ALA A 18 1.13 -41.55 33.01
C ALA A 18 1.97 -41.53 31.73
N THR A 19 1.82 -42.56 30.90
CA THR A 19 2.21 -42.48 29.50
C THR A 19 1.11 -41.66 28.84
N THR A 20 1.33 -40.35 28.67
CA THR A 20 0.48 -39.53 27.79
C THR A 20 0.56 -40.15 26.41
N ALA A 21 -0.54 -40.75 25.96
CA ALA A 21 -0.67 -41.21 24.59
C ALA A 21 -0.43 -40.01 23.67
N TYR A 22 0.55 -40.09 22.78
CA TYR A 22 0.70 -39.09 21.73
C TYR A 22 -0.43 -39.32 20.72
N ALA A 23 -1.18 -38.24 20.44
CA ALA A 23 -2.53 -38.24 19.92
C ALA A 23 -2.63 -38.29 18.39
N ASP A 24 -3.82 -38.67 17.89
CA ASP A 24 -4.25 -38.55 16.49
C ASP A 24 -5.06 -37.25 16.27
N SER A 25 -5.16 -36.80 15.02
CA SER A 25 -6.11 -35.74 14.63
C SER A 25 -7.56 -36.17 14.90
N ALA A 26 -8.39 -35.27 15.41
CA ALA A 26 -9.74 -35.59 15.88
C ALA A 26 -10.77 -34.46 15.63
N THR A 27 -12.05 -34.83 15.60
CA THR A 27 -13.18 -33.90 15.41
C THR A 27 -13.93 -33.69 16.71
N TRP A 28 -14.26 -32.43 17.02
CA TRP A 28 -15.03 -32.07 18.20
C TRP A 28 -16.49 -32.49 18.07
N GLU A 29 -16.93 -33.36 18.97
CA GLU A 29 -18.32 -33.83 19.05
C GLU A 29 -19.08 -33.18 20.21
N GLY A 30 -18.42 -32.89 21.33
CA GLY A 30 -19.01 -32.20 22.49
C GLY A 30 -20.32 -32.82 23.02
N THR A 31 -20.55 -34.12 22.79
CA THR A 31 -21.86 -34.78 23.00
C THR A 31 -21.86 -35.91 24.03
N ARG A 32 -20.72 -36.28 24.62
CA ARG A 32 -20.73 -37.33 25.65
C ARG A 32 -21.15 -36.74 27.01
N SER A 33 -22.25 -37.26 27.56
CA SER A 33 -22.86 -36.76 28.80
C SER A 33 -21.90 -36.84 30.00
N GLY A 34 -21.68 -35.72 30.70
CA GLY A 34 -20.79 -35.61 31.86
C GLY A 34 -20.72 -34.18 32.43
N THR A 35 -19.79 -33.90 33.35
CA THR A 35 -19.56 -32.55 33.93
C THR A 35 -18.74 -31.61 33.02
N ASP A 36 -18.03 -32.16 32.02
CA ASP A 36 -16.94 -31.46 31.31
C ASP A 36 -17.15 -31.41 29.79
N VAL A 37 -18.41 -31.28 29.35
CA VAL A 37 -18.87 -31.33 27.93
C VAL A 37 -18.29 -30.20 27.04
N GLY A 38 -17.59 -29.23 27.65
CA GLY A 38 -16.94 -28.11 26.96
C GLY A 38 -15.42 -28.09 27.09
N ASP A 39 -14.79 -29.04 27.77
CA ASP A 39 -13.35 -29.01 28.03
C ASP A 39 -12.55 -29.65 26.88
N TRP A 40 -11.59 -28.90 26.31
CA TRP A 40 -10.69 -29.39 25.27
C TRP A 40 -9.93 -30.64 25.71
N SER A 41 -9.50 -30.68 26.96
CA SER A 41 -8.65 -31.74 27.52
C SER A 41 -9.40 -33.04 27.83
N THR A 42 -10.73 -33.05 27.66
CA THR A 42 -11.55 -34.24 27.88
C THR A 42 -11.61 -35.08 26.60
N GLU A 43 -10.96 -36.25 26.62
CA GLU A 43 -10.92 -37.22 25.51
C GLU A 43 -12.31 -37.56 24.96
N ASP A 44 -13.32 -37.66 25.83
CA ASP A 44 -14.71 -38.00 25.47
C ASP A 44 -15.39 -36.97 24.57
N ASN A 45 -14.85 -35.75 24.45
CA ASN A 45 -15.40 -34.70 23.60
C ASN A 45 -14.92 -34.80 22.14
N TRP A 46 -14.00 -35.71 21.83
CA TRP A 46 -13.38 -35.88 20.51
C TRP A 46 -13.77 -37.22 19.87
N ASP A 47 -14.13 -37.19 18.58
CA ASP A 47 -14.24 -38.39 17.75
C ASP A 47 -12.84 -38.86 17.36
N SER A 48 -12.32 -39.86 18.07
CA SER A 48 -11.05 -40.49 17.77
C SER A 48 -11.18 -42.02 17.83
N PRO A 49 -10.51 -42.76 16.92
CA PRO A 49 -10.46 -44.22 16.99
C PRO A 49 -9.77 -44.75 18.27
N THR A 50 -9.05 -43.89 18.99
CA THR A 50 -8.24 -44.20 20.18
C THR A 50 -8.62 -43.38 21.42
N TYR A 51 -9.64 -42.51 21.35
CA TYR A 51 -10.02 -41.55 22.41
C TYR A 51 -8.86 -40.63 22.83
N SER A 52 -8.19 -39.98 21.89
CA SER A 52 -7.10 -39.04 22.18
C SER A 52 -7.48 -37.60 21.88
N VAL A 53 -7.15 -36.67 22.80
CA VAL A 53 -7.23 -35.21 22.57
C VAL A 53 -6.14 -34.79 21.58
N PRO A 54 -6.43 -33.97 20.54
CA PRO A 54 -5.41 -33.47 19.63
C PRO A 54 -4.20 -32.88 20.35
N GLY A 55 -3.00 -33.18 19.84
CA GLY A 55 -1.72 -32.77 20.41
C GLY A 55 -0.81 -32.04 19.41
N VAL A 56 0.50 -32.05 19.69
CA VAL A 56 1.52 -31.47 18.79
C VAL A 56 1.47 -32.15 17.42
N ASP A 57 1.58 -31.36 16.33
CA ASP A 57 1.45 -31.84 14.93
C ASP A 57 0.05 -32.27 14.49
N ASP A 58 -0.94 -32.27 15.37
CA ASP A 58 -2.30 -32.73 15.05
C ASP A 58 -3.22 -31.63 14.54
N THR A 59 -4.31 -32.07 13.93
CA THR A 59 -5.44 -31.22 13.56
C THR A 59 -6.61 -31.42 14.53
N ALA A 60 -7.08 -30.32 15.11
CA ALA A 60 -8.32 -30.22 15.85
C ALA A 60 -9.43 -29.66 14.93
N THR A 61 -10.43 -30.48 14.61
CA THR A 61 -11.51 -30.12 13.69
C THR A 61 -12.80 -29.79 14.43
N PHE A 62 -13.47 -28.71 14.03
CA PHE A 62 -14.70 -28.21 14.63
C PHE A 62 -15.82 -28.20 13.59
N GLY A 63 -16.71 -29.19 13.69
CA GLY A 63 -17.79 -29.43 12.73
C GLY A 63 -19.16 -28.92 13.17
N ASN A 64 -20.21 -29.44 12.53
CA ASN A 64 -21.58 -29.11 12.87
C ASN A 64 -22.01 -29.80 14.17
N THR A 65 -22.23 -29.01 15.22
CA THR A 65 -22.86 -29.46 16.48
C THR A 65 -24.10 -28.62 16.77
N SER A 66 -25.16 -29.18 17.34
CA SER A 66 -26.42 -28.43 17.55
C SER A 66 -26.21 -27.19 18.44
N GLY A 67 -26.36 -25.98 17.88
CA GLY A 67 -26.23 -24.69 18.58
C GLY A 67 -24.79 -24.21 18.82
N ALA A 68 -24.64 -23.00 19.35
CA ALA A 68 -23.33 -22.42 19.69
C ALA A 68 -22.58 -23.25 20.74
N LYS A 69 -21.24 -23.18 20.73
CA LYS A 69 -20.35 -23.92 21.64
C LYS A 69 -19.27 -23.01 22.21
N THR A 70 -19.00 -23.17 23.49
CA THR A 70 -17.83 -22.58 24.16
C THR A 70 -16.90 -23.72 24.58
N ILE A 71 -15.64 -23.64 24.17
CA ILE A 71 -14.61 -24.64 24.44
C ILE A 71 -13.66 -24.07 25.50
N TYR A 72 -13.58 -24.74 26.63
CA TYR A 72 -12.68 -24.40 27.72
C TYR A 72 -11.29 -25.01 27.47
N LEU A 73 -10.25 -24.19 27.53
CA LEU A 73 -8.86 -24.63 27.32
C LEU A 73 -8.11 -25.01 28.61
N GLY A 74 -8.77 -25.07 29.76
CA GLY A 74 -8.10 -25.27 31.06
C GLY A 74 -7.54 -23.98 31.70
N SER A 75 -7.35 -23.99 33.02
CA SER A 75 -6.75 -22.90 33.80
C SER A 75 -5.27 -23.14 34.15
N ASP A 76 -4.76 -24.34 33.93
CA ASP A 76 -3.38 -24.70 34.23
C ASP A 76 -2.52 -24.60 32.97
N VAL A 77 -1.62 -23.61 32.96
CA VAL A 77 -0.72 -23.32 31.83
C VAL A 77 0.13 -24.53 31.44
N SER A 78 0.42 -25.45 32.37
CA SER A 78 1.18 -26.67 32.12
C SER A 78 0.40 -27.77 31.40
N GLN A 79 -0.93 -27.62 31.29
CA GLN A 79 -1.87 -28.53 30.64
C GLN A 79 -2.61 -27.86 29.48
N ASN A 80 -2.17 -26.66 29.07
CA ASN A 80 -2.83 -25.93 27.99
C ASN A 80 -2.87 -26.80 26.72
N PRO A 81 -4.03 -26.89 26.06
CA PRO A 81 -4.21 -27.73 24.90
C PRO A 81 -3.28 -27.30 23.77
N THR A 82 -2.73 -28.31 23.10
CA THR A 82 -1.81 -28.17 21.98
C THR A 82 -2.45 -28.71 20.71
N ALA A 83 -2.34 -27.99 19.61
CA ALA A 83 -2.64 -28.51 18.28
C ALA A 83 -1.62 -27.95 17.30
N ARG A 84 -1.45 -28.51 16.11
CA ARG A 84 -0.79 -27.77 15.02
C ARG A 84 -1.79 -26.93 14.24
N ILE A 85 -2.94 -27.54 13.96
CA ILE A 85 -3.98 -26.97 13.10
C ILE A 85 -5.30 -26.95 13.87
N VAL A 86 -5.98 -25.81 13.82
CA VAL A 86 -7.39 -25.69 14.20
C VAL A 86 -8.21 -25.42 12.95
N VAL A 87 -9.19 -26.27 12.66
CA VAL A 87 -10.05 -26.15 11.48
C VAL A 87 -11.51 -26.01 11.90
N PHE A 88 -12.18 -24.96 11.45
CA PHE A 88 -13.63 -24.88 11.40
C PHE A 88 -14.07 -25.34 10.01
N GLU A 89 -14.60 -26.55 9.94
CA GLU A 89 -14.93 -27.20 8.66
C GLU A 89 -16.27 -26.72 8.08
N ASN A 90 -16.53 -27.07 6.83
CA ASN A 90 -17.81 -26.74 6.17
C ASN A 90 -19.03 -27.11 7.02
N GLY A 91 -19.90 -26.14 7.28
CA GLY A 91 -21.07 -26.33 8.13
C GLY A 91 -20.81 -26.21 9.63
N ALA A 92 -19.62 -25.79 10.05
CA ALA A 92 -19.29 -25.55 11.46
C ALA A 92 -20.32 -24.65 12.16
N SER A 93 -20.68 -25.04 13.37
CA SER A 93 -21.48 -24.23 14.29
C SER A 93 -20.70 -23.00 14.75
N ALA A 94 -21.35 -22.08 15.48
CA ALA A 94 -20.66 -20.95 16.10
C ALA A 94 -19.82 -21.45 17.29
N TYR A 95 -18.50 -21.46 17.16
CA TYR A 95 -17.59 -21.82 18.25
C TYR A 95 -16.94 -20.58 18.88
N THR A 96 -16.76 -20.64 20.19
CA THR A 96 -15.89 -19.78 20.97
C THR A 96 -14.85 -20.66 21.64
N ILE A 97 -13.60 -20.60 21.20
CA ILE A 97 -12.48 -21.33 21.79
C ILE A 97 -11.82 -20.44 22.84
N GLY A 98 -11.90 -20.81 24.11
CA GLY A 98 -11.57 -19.98 25.26
C GLY A 98 -12.83 -19.54 26.04
N ALA A 99 -12.64 -19.23 27.32
CA ALA A 99 -13.66 -18.77 28.24
C ALA A 99 -13.06 -17.84 29.30
N ASN A 100 -13.94 -17.14 30.04
CA ASN A 100 -13.66 -16.17 31.10
C ASN A 100 -13.15 -14.80 30.62
N GLY A 101 -12.74 -14.69 29.36
CA GLY A 101 -12.47 -13.44 28.68
C GLY A 101 -11.10 -13.43 27.98
N PRO A 102 -10.79 -12.33 27.27
CA PRO A 102 -9.59 -12.24 26.46
C PRO A 102 -8.30 -12.38 27.28
N GLY A 103 -7.52 -13.41 26.98
CA GLY A 103 -6.17 -13.60 27.51
C GLY A 103 -6.07 -14.40 28.82
N ASP A 104 -7.20 -14.88 29.37
CA ASP A 104 -7.23 -15.74 30.55
C ASP A 104 -6.79 -17.19 30.26
N GLN A 105 -6.88 -17.59 28.99
CA GLN A 105 -6.47 -18.91 28.51
C GLN A 105 -5.53 -18.78 27.33
N THR A 106 -4.81 -19.85 27.01
CA THR A 106 -3.90 -19.88 25.88
C THR A 106 -4.14 -21.13 25.03
N LEU A 107 -4.36 -20.93 23.74
CA LEU A 107 -4.27 -21.95 22.71
C LEU A 107 -2.82 -22.03 22.23
N ASN A 108 -2.17 -23.18 22.48
CA ASN A 108 -0.80 -23.42 22.04
C ASN A 108 -0.83 -24.08 20.67
N LEU A 109 -0.31 -23.39 19.65
CA LEU A 109 -0.10 -23.99 18.35
C LEU A 109 1.34 -24.49 18.23
N GLU A 110 1.53 -25.79 18.05
CA GLU A 110 2.84 -26.45 18.11
C GLU A 110 3.03 -27.47 16.98
N THR A 111 4.27 -27.58 16.50
CA THR A 111 4.69 -28.52 15.45
C THR A 111 6.09 -28.99 15.78
N THR A 112 6.43 -30.26 15.55
CA THR A 112 7.82 -30.74 15.65
C THR A 112 8.59 -30.57 14.34
N THR A 113 7.90 -30.22 13.25
CA THR A 113 8.48 -30.11 11.90
C THR A 113 8.41 -28.67 11.37
N ALA A 114 9.17 -28.38 10.31
CA ALA A 114 9.25 -27.07 9.67
C ALA A 114 8.03 -26.76 8.76
N VAL A 115 6.82 -26.96 9.28
CA VAL A 115 5.55 -26.63 8.62
C VAL A 115 4.81 -25.54 9.40
N ASN A 116 3.95 -24.78 8.73
CA ASN A 116 3.17 -23.74 9.41
C ASN A 116 2.18 -24.35 10.40
N ARG A 117 1.90 -23.61 11.47
CA ARG A 117 0.69 -23.84 12.27
C ARG A 117 -0.43 -23.00 11.71
N GLU A 118 -1.65 -23.53 11.79
CA GLU A 118 -2.77 -22.94 11.06
C GLU A 118 -4.04 -22.82 11.90
N ILE A 119 -4.74 -21.72 11.70
CA ILE A 119 -6.16 -21.58 12.05
C ILE A 119 -6.90 -21.40 10.73
N ILE A 120 -7.87 -22.26 10.46
CA ILE A 120 -8.54 -22.33 9.16
C ILE A 120 -10.05 -22.27 9.37
N VAL A 121 -10.70 -21.30 8.75
CA VAL A 121 -12.15 -21.29 8.53
C VAL A 121 -12.38 -21.67 7.06
N GLU A 122 -13.06 -22.79 6.83
CA GLU A 122 -13.35 -23.28 5.49
C GLU A 122 -14.46 -22.49 4.77
N ALA A 123 -14.55 -22.66 3.46
CA ALA A 123 -15.45 -21.90 2.59
C ALA A 123 -16.93 -21.99 2.98
N GLY A 124 -17.39 -23.17 3.37
CA GLY A 124 -18.78 -23.44 3.75
C GLY A 124 -19.17 -23.01 5.17
N VAL A 125 -18.28 -22.35 5.92
CA VAL A 125 -18.63 -21.83 7.24
C VAL A 125 -19.48 -20.57 7.11
N VAL A 126 -20.64 -20.58 7.75
CA VAL A 126 -21.61 -19.46 7.75
C VAL A 126 -21.65 -18.70 9.08
N ASN A 127 -21.17 -19.34 10.15
CA ASN A 127 -21.23 -18.79 11.50
C ASN A 127 -19.90 -18.11 11.84
N ASN A 128 -19.98 -17.01 12.57
CA ASN A 128 -18.81 -16.35 13.14
C ASN A 128 -18.09 -17.28 14.13
N GLN A 129 -16.76 -17.27 14.05
CA GLN A 129 -15.88 -18.05 14.93
C GLN A 129 -15.08 -17.11 15.82
N VAL A 130 -14.90 -17.51 17.08
CA VAL A 130 -14.20 -16.70 18.07
C VAL A 130 -13.12 -17.55 18.73
N ILE A 131 -11.91 -16.99 18.85
CA ILE A 131 -10.87 -17.47 19.76
C ILE A 131 -10.73 -16.42 20.86
N ASP A 132 -11.34 -16.71 22.00
CA ASP A 132 -11.31 -15.89 23.21
C ASP A 132 -10.17 -16.32 24.15
N ALA A 133 -8.97 -16.45 23.57
CA ALA A 133 -7.77 -16.90 24.24
C ALA A 133 -6.53 -16.25 23.60
N ASN A 134 -5.41 -16.23 24.32
CA ASN A 134 -4.11 -15.96 23.69
C ASN A 134 -3.81 -17.07 22.70
N VAL A 135 -3.23 -16.72 21.55
CA VAL A 135 -2.73 -17.68 20.57
C VAL A 135 -1.22 -17.58 20.55
N THR A 136 -0.56 -18.64 20.99
CA THR A 136 0.90 -18.70 21.01
C THR A 136 1.43 -19.67 19.97
N ASN A 137 2.63 -19.36 19.53
CA ASN A 137 3.41 -20.10 18.56
C ASN A 137 4.83 -20.21 19.14
N SER A 138 5.05 -21.15 20.06
CA SER A 138 6.08 -20.96 21.11
C SER A 138 7.39 -21.74 20.98
N THR A 139 7.61 -22.66 20.05
CA THR A 139 8.87 -23.47 20.16
C THR A 139 9.72 -23.70 18.92
N ASN A 140 9.27 -23.36 17.70
CA ASN A 140 10.07 -23.60 16.49
C ASN A 140 10.25 -22.35 15.62
N ASN A 141 11.48 -21.83 15.61
CA ASN A 141 11.97 -20.74 14.75
C ASN A 141 11.92 -21.05 13.24
N ALA A 142 11.54 -22.28 12.85
CA ALA A 142 11.51 -22.69 11.45
C ALA A 142 10.21 -22.31 10.72
N SER A 143 9.09 -22.15 11.43
CA SER A 143 7.73 -22.08 10.86
C SER A 143 6.96 -20.82 11.25
N GLY A 144 6.00 -20.39 10.43
CA GLY A 144 5.11 -19.25 10.71
C GLY A 144 3.78 -19.64 11.37
N LEU A 145 2.93 -18.64 11.62
CA LEU A 145 1.51 -18.82 11.95
C LEU A 145 0.69 -18.33 10.75
N ARG A 146 -0.17 -19.20 10.22
CA ARG A 146 -1.13 -18.86 9.17
C ARG A 146 -2.53 -18.84 9.75
N ILE A 147 -3.25 -17.74 9.56
CA ILE A 147 -4.66 -17.64 9.90
C ILE A 147 -5.40 -17.43 8.59
N SER A 148 -6.40 -18.26 8.31
CA SER A 148 -7.19 -18.14 7.10
C SER A 148 -8.67 -18.12 7.41
N ASN A 149 -9.35 -17.16 6.81
CA ASN A 149 -10.79 -17.12 6.71
C ASN A 149 -11.18 -17.22 5.25
N ASN A 150 -11.43 -18.46 4.81
CA ASN A 150 -11.78 -18.78 3.44
C ASN A 150 -13.29 -18.84 3.22
N SER A 151 -14.10 -18.50 4.24
CA SER A 151 -15.56 -18.48 4.14
C SER A 151 -16.00 -17.76 2.87
N THR A 152 -17.03 -18.25 2.19
CA THR A 152 -17.66 -17.54 1.08
C THR A 152 -19.02 -16.96 1.47
N ASN A 153 -19.32 -16.98 2.77
CA ASN A 153 -20.63 -16.65 3.33
C ASN A 153 -20.60 -15.46 4.29
N GLY A 154 -19.48 -14.73 4.38
CA GLY A 154 -19.34 -13.55 5.22
C GLY A 154 -19.11 -13.86 6.70
N ALA A 155 -18.69 -15.09 7.04
CA ALA A 155 -18.34 -15.41 8.42
C ALA A 155 -17.10 -14.63 8.84
N THR A 156 -17.07 -14.17 10.09
CA THR A 156 -15.89 -13.52 10.69
C THR A 156 -15.11 -14.51 11.54
N LEU A 157 -13.79 -14.31 11.63
CA LEU A 157 -12.93 -14.96 12.61
C LEU A 157 -12.36 -13.89 13.55
N SER A 158 -12.78 -13.90 14.81
CA SER A 158 -12.28 -12.96 15.83
C SER A 158 -11.30 -13.63 16.78
N LEU A 159 -10.12 -13.03 16.95
CA LEU A 159 -9.13 -13.42 17.95
C LEU A 159 -9.04 -12.30 18.99
N ASN A 160 -9.51 -12.59 20.20
CA ASN A 160 -9.64 -11.58 21.24
C ASN A 160 -8.41 -11.46 22.13
N GLY A 161 -7.72 -12.58 22.40
CA GLY A 161 -6.47 -12.58 23.15
C GLY A 161 -5.29 -12.10 22.33
N VAL A 162 -4.11 -12.08 22.96
CA VAL A 162 -2.85 -11.73 22.29
C VAL A 162 -2.50 -12.82 21.28
N VAL A 163 -2.29 -12.41 20.03
CA VAL A 163 -1.78 -13.28 18.97
C VAL A 163 -0.30 -13.02 18.77
N ASN A 164 0.51 -14.03 19.02
CA ASN A 164 1.95 -13.98 18.76
C ASN A 164 2.27 -14.78 17.49
N GLY A 165 2.60 -14.07 16.40
CA GLY A 165 2.99 -14.66 15.12
C GLY A 165 4.34 -15.39 15.14
N GLY A 166 5.15 -15.20 16.19
CA GLY A 166 6.50 -15.74 16.30
C GLY A 166 7.50 -15.07 15.34
N ASN A 167 8.73 -15.58 15.30
CA ASN A 167 9.87 -14.96 14.61
C ASN A 167 9.88 -15.07 13.07
N LYS A 168 8.77 -15.36 12.37
CA LYS A 168 8.78 -15.45 10.89
C LYS A 168 7.58 -14.79 10.23
N PHE A 169 6.68 -15.61 9.66
CA PHE A 169 5.57 -15.16 8.85
C PHE A 169 4.29 -15.27 9.66
N PHE A 170 3.65 -14.13 9.86
CA PHE A 170 2.27 -14.04 10.28
C PHE A 170 1.42 -13.80 9.04
N THR A 171 0.89 -14.88 8.46
CA THR A 171 0.14 -14.83 7.21
C THR A 171 -1.35 -14.86 7.49
N MET A 172 -2.06 -13.87 7.00
CA MET A 172 -3.51 -13.81 7.02
C MET A 172 -4.04 -13.97 5.60
N VAL A 173 -4.98 -14.87 5.43
CA VAL A 173 -5.65 -15.10 4.15
C VAL A 173 -7.13 -14.90 4.33
N THR A 174 -7.72 -13.96 3.61
CA THR A 174 -9.15 -13.64 3.74
C THR A 174 -9.81 -13.63 2.38
N ALA A 175 -10.82 -14.45 2.17
CA ALA A 175 -11.63 -14.38 0.97
C ALA A 175 -12.41 -13.06 0.91
N ALA A 176 -12.68 -12.55 -0.29
CA ALA A 176 -13.40 -11.28 -0.48
C ALA A 176 -14.74 -11.28 0.27
N GLY A 177 -15.03 -10.17 0.97
CA GLY A 177 -16.24 -10.02 1.79
C GLY A 177 -16.17 -10.65 3.19
N ASN A 178 -15.04 -11.22 3.60
CA ASN A 178 -14.85 -11.79 4.94
C ASN A 178 -13.81 -11.03 5.73
N GLU A 179 -13.81 -11.28 7.05
CA GLU A 179 -12.95 -10.56 7.98
C GLU A 179 -12.22 -11.49 8.96
N ILE A 180 -10.94 -11.20 9.20
CA ILE A 180 -10.20 -11.65 10.39
C ILE A 180 -10.00 -10.44 11.30
N ILE A 181 -10.36 -10.57 12.57
CA ILE A 181 -10.26 -9.48 13.55
C ILE A 181 -9.27 -9.88 14.63
N LEU A 182 -8.23 -9.06 14.84
CA LEU A 182 -7.27 -9.20 15.92
C LEU A 182 -7.50 -8.09 16.94
N ASN A 183 -8.27 -8.37 17.99
CA ASN A 183 -8.76 -7.33 18.91
C ASN A 183 -7.73 -6.89 19.96
N SER A 184 -6.72 -7.71 20.25
CA SER A 184 -5.71 -7.35 21.23
C SER A 184 -4.80 -6.22 20.73
N THR A 185 -4.43 -5.30 21.61
CA THR A 185 -3.50 -4.21 21.28
C THR A 185 -2.04 -4.61 21.40
N ALA A 186 -1.77 -5.85 21.79
CA ALA A 186 -0.43 -6.38 22.00
C ALA A 186 -0.10 -7.54 21.04
N ASN A 187 -0.79 -7.65 19.90
CA ASN A 187 -0.40 -8.64 18.90
C ASN A 187 0.98 -8.30 18.34
N THR A 188 1.82 -9.32 18.20
CA THR A 188 3.18 -9.20 17.70
C THR A 188 3.34 -10.05 16.45
N SER A 189 3.92 -9.49 15.38
CA SER A 189 4.26 -10.24 14.16
C SER A 189 5.78 -10.47 14.01
N LEU A 190 6.62 -9.82 14.85
CA LEU A 190 8.08 -9.91 15.07
C LEU A 190 9.02 -9.84 13.84
N ASN A 191 8.57 -10.20 12.64
CA ASN A 191 9.32 -10.05 11.39
C ASN A 191 8.38 -9.63 10.25
N ASN A 192 7.50 -10.51 9.75
CA ASN A 192 6.70 -10.23 8.56
C ASN A 192 5.20 -10.50 8.77
N ALA A 193 4.36 -9.48 8.67
CA ALA A 193 2.93 -9.65 8.44
C ALA A 193 2.66 -9.72 6.94
N SER A 194 1.90 -10.72 6.49
CA SER A 194 1.48 -10.82 5.10
C SER A 194 -0.02 -11.04 5.02
N LEU A 195 -0.71 -10.15 4.32
CA LEU A 195 -2.12 -10.30 3.97
C LEU A 195 -2.22 -10.72 2.50
N SER A 196 -3.10 -11.67 2.24
CA SER A 196 -3.50 -12.07 0.91
C SER A 196 -4.97 -12.44 0.87
N GLY A 197 -5.56 -12.41 -0.33
CA GLY A 197 -6.99 -12.60 -0.53
C GLY A 197 -7.74 -11.27 -0.44
N GLY A 198 -8.75 -11.09 -1.29
CA GLY A 198 -9.49 -9.83 -1.39
C GLY A 198 -10.38 -9.45 -0.19
N GLY A 199 -10.22 -10.10 0.96
CA GLY A 199 -10.96 -9.82 2.19
C GLY A 199 -10.32 -8.74 3.07
N THR A 200 -10.80 -8.63 4.31
CA THR A 200 -10.36 -7.62 5.28
C THR A 200 -9.66 -8.27 6.49
N VAL A 201 -8.57 -7.69 6.93
CA VAL A 201 -8.03 -7.90 8.28
C VAL A 201 -8.18 -6.61 9.06
N THR A 202 -8.77 -6.69 10.24
CA THR A 202 -8.79 -5.58 11.18
C THR A 202 -7.93 -5.92 12.39
N ALA A 203 -6.85 -5.17 12.59
CA ALA A 203 -5.97 -5.36 13.73
C ALA A 203 -5.99 -4.12 14.64
N ALA A 204 -6.29 -4.35 15.92
CA ALA A 204 -6.20 -3.31 16.94
C ALA A 204 -4.76 -2.81 17.10
N SER A 205 -3.78 -3.70 16.91
CA SER A 205 -2.36 -3.40 16.89
C SER A 205 -1.61 -4.56 16.23
N LEU A 206 -0.48 -4.27 15.60
CA LEU A 206 0.54 -5.22 15.15
C LEU A 206 1.90 -4.58 15.46
N THR A 207 2.50 -4.86 16.62
CA THR A 207 3.77 -4.24 17.02
C THR A 207 4.97 -5.00 16.46
N ASP A 208 6.12 -4.31 16.37
CA ASP A 208 7.43 -4.85 15.97
C ASP A 208 7.45 -5.48 14.56
N ASN A 209 6.72 -4.88 13.62
CA ASN A 209 6.71 -5.32 12.22
C ASN A 209 7.97 -4.83 11.50
N LYS A 210 8.84 -5.75 11.06
CA LYS A 210 9.93 -5.39 10.14
C LYS A 210 9.45 -5.21 8.71
N SER A 211 8.43 -5.95 8.29
CA SER A 211 7.79 -5.78 7.00
C SER A 211 6.31 -6.08 7.10
N MET A 212 5.52 -5.30 6.40
CA MET A 212 4.10 -5.52 6.20
C MET A 212 3.85 -5.65 4.70
N ASN A 213 3.32 -6.79 4.29
CA ASN A 213 3.03 -7.09 2.88
C ASN A 213 1.52 -7.25 2.73
N ILE A 214 0.88 -6.35 2.00
CA ILE A 214 -0.53 -6.45 1.64
C ILE A 214 -0.54 -6.78 0.15
N ASN A 215 -0.67 -8.06 -0.16
CA ASN A 215 -0.64 -8.50 -1.55
C ASN A 215 -1.90 -8.01 -2.30
N TRP A 216 -3.05 -8.11 -1.65
CA TRP A 216 -4.36 -7.63 -2.09
C TRP A 216 -5.35 -7.73 -0.92
N GLY A 217 -6.50 -7.06 -1.01
CA GLY A 217 -7.45 -6.93 0.07
C GLY A 217 -7.17 -5.71 0.96
N THR A 218 -7.73 -5.70 2.16
CA THR A 218 -7.68 -4.54 3.08
C THR A 218 -7.11 -4.91 4.44
N LEU A 219 -6.14 -4.14 4.94
CA LEU A 219 -5.68 -4.17 6.32
C LEU A 219 -6.08 -2.87 7.02
N ASN A 220 -6.88 -2.97 8.08
CA ASN A 220 -7.21 -1.86 8.97
C ASN A 220 -6.32 -1.92 10.22
N LEU A 221 -5.62 -0.82 10.53
CA LEU A 221 -4.81 -0.65 11.74
C LEU A 221 -5.39 0.43 12.65
N ASN A 222 -5.82 0.04 13.85
CA ASN A 222 -6.48 0.97 14.79
C ASN A 222 -5.53 1.65 15.78
N LYS A 223 -4.22 1.33 15.77
CA LYS A 223 -3.21 1.98 16.61
C LYS A 223 -1.94 2.29 15.83
N THR A 224 -1.17 3.23 16.36
CA THR A 224 0.15 3.62 15.85
C THR A 224 1.07 2.42 15.78
N GLN A 225 1.70 2.21 14.62
CA GLN A 225 2.69 1.17 14.39
C GLN A 225 3.93 1.73 13.74
N ASP A 226 5.08 1.24 14.20
CA ASP A 226 6.29 1.32 13.41
C ASP A 226 6.31 0.14 12.43
N ILE A 227 6.34 0.44 11.14
CA ILE A 227 6.48 -0.54 10.07
C ILE A 227 7.88 -0.36 9.48
N GLY A 228 8.68 -1.42 9.51
CA GLY A 228 9.99 -1.44 8.87
C GLY A 228 9.89 -1.14 7.38
N GLY A 229 9.18 -1.95 6.61
CA GLY A 229 8.84 -1.66 5.21
C GLY A 229 7.40 -2.05 4.88
N LEU A 230 6.78 -1.31 3.96
CA LEU A 230 5.44 -1.59 3.46
C LEU A 230 5.55 -2.07 2.02
N GLN A 231 5.01 -3.25 1.74
CA GLN A 231 4.78 -3.72 0.37
C GLN A 231 3.28 -3.79 0.12
N LEU A 232 2.86 -3.22 -0.99
CA LEU A 232 1.51 -3.27 -1.53
C LEU A 232 1.55 -4.00 -2.88
N GLY A 233 0.47 -4.70 -3.21
CA GLY A 233 0.33 -5.42 -4.47
C GLY A 233 1.17 -6.71 -4.53
N HIS A 234 0.88 -7.52 -5.54
CA HIS A 234 1.64 -8.71 -5.86
C HIS A 234 1.71 -8.92 -7.37
N ALA A 235 2.77 -9.58 -7.86
CA ALA A 235 2.94 -9.81 -9.29
C ALA A 235 2.26 -11.12 -9.73
N THR A 236 0.97 -11.29 -9.42
CA THR A 236 0.20 -12.48 -9.78
C THR A 236 -1.14 -12.13 -10.42
N ILE A 237 -1.39 -12.73 -11.59
CA ILE A 237 -2.62 -12.57 -12.36
C ILE A 237 -3.86 -12.85 -11.48
N GLY A 238 -4.79 -11.89 -11.47
CA GLY A 238 -6.11 -12.05 -10.85
C GLY A 238 -6.20 -11.68 -9.38
N ASP A 239 -5.22 -10.92 -8.87
CA ASP A 239 -5.36 -10.24 -7.58
C ASP A 239 -6.18 -8.93 -7.73
N GLY A 240 -6.32 -8.20 -6.63
CA GLY A 240 -7.08 -6.94 -6.58
C GLY A 240 -6.32 -5.89 -5.79
N ASP A 241 -6.97 -4.75 -5.55
CA ASP A 241 -6.37 -3.63 -4.82
C ASP A 241 -5.77 -4.03 -3.47
N ALA A 242 -4.65 -3.41 -3.13
CA ALA A 242 -3.97 -3.58 -1.85
C ALA A 242 -4.15 -2.32 -1.00
N THR A 243 -4.95 -2.42 0.06
CA THR A 243 -5.35 -1.27 0.88
C THR A 243 -4.81 -1.38 2.30
N LEU A 244 -4.12 -0.34 2.75
CA LEU A 244 -3.83 -0.07 4.16
C LEU A 244 -4.71 1.08 4.65
N ASN A 245 -5.54 0.84 5.65
CA ASN A 245 -6.27 1.88 6.35
C ASN A 245 -5.66 2.09 7.74
N VAL A 246 -5.30 3.33 8.05
CA VAL A 246 -4.79 3.76 9.36
C VAL A 246 -5.90 4.52 10.07
N GLY A 247 -6.21 4.14 11.31
CA GLY A 247 -7.24 4.83 12.10
C GLY A 247 -6.93 6.32 12.21
N THR A 248 -7.94 7.19 12.08
CA THR A 248 -7.80 8.64 11.84
C THR A 248 -6.99 9.43 12.86
N SER A 249 -6.83 8.92 14.09
CA SER A 249 -6.02 9.56 15.14
C SER A 249 -4.64 8.90 15.32
N ASN A 250 -4.27 7.97 14.44
CA ASN A 250 -3.04 7.22 14.53
C ASN A 250 -1.99 7.72 13.54
N VAL A 251 -0.74 7.50 13.91
CA VAL A 251 0.43 7.73 13.08
C VAL A 251 1.03 6.38 12.76
N VAL A 252 1.35 6.10 11.51
CA VAL A 252 2.19 4.97 11.13
C VAL A 252 3.59 5.49 10.87
N GLY A 253 4.53 5.10 11.71
CA GLY A 253 5.94 5.38 11.50
C GLY A 253 6.49 4.42 10.45
N LEU A 254 6.77 4.91 9.25
CA LEU A 254 7.39 4.08 8.21
C LEU A 254 8.90 4.22 8.34
N LYS A 255 9.65 3.12 8.51
CA LYS A 255 11.09 3.14 8.83
C LYS A 255 12.01 2.78 7.64
N VAL A 256 11.45 2.45 6.48
CA VAL A 256 12.21 2.10 5.26
C VAL A 256 11.43 2.56 4.03
N ASP A 257 10.74 1.68 3.31
CA ASP A 257 10.23 1.95 1.97
C ASP A 257 8.75 1.57 1.80
N ILE A 258 8.07 2.28 0.90
CA ILE A 258 6.79 1.86 0.31
C ILE A 258 7.12 1.21 -1.03
N ASN A 259 6.77 -0.05 -1.20
CA ASN A 259 6.99 -0.77 -2.45
C ASN A 259 5.64 -1.19 -3.03
N TYR A 260 5.40 -0.90 -4.31
CA TYR A 260 4.28 -1.49 -5.04
C TYR A 260 4.81 -2.47 -6.07
N LEU A 261 4.40 -3.73 -5.98
CA LEU A 261 4.69 -4.74 -7.01
C LEU A 261 3.62 -4.66 -8.09
N ALA A 262 4.02 -4.26 -9.30
CA ALA A 262 3.10 -4.13 -10.44
C ALA A 262 2.43 -5.47 -10.80
N ASP A 263 1.15 -5.39 -11.19
CA ASP A 263 0.30 -6.50 -11.61
C ASP A 263 -0.11 -6.38 -13.10
N ASP A 264 -0.58 -7.50 -13.67
CA ASP A 264 -1.08 -7.74 -15.03
C ASP A 264 -2.41 -7.03 -15.35
N ALA A 265 -3.16 -6.56 -14.35
CA ALA A 265 -4.35 -5.76 -14.56
C ALA A 265 -4.03 -4.25 -14.51
N ALA A 266 -4.28 -3.54 -15.61
CA ALA A 266 -4.13 -2.08 -15.75
C ALA A 266 -5.02 -1.23 -14.81
N LEU A 267 -5.63 -1.80 -13.76
CA LEU A 267 -6.57 -1.15 -12.85
C LEU A 267 -6.27 -1.35 -11.35
N ASN A 268 -5.41 -2.31 -10.98
CA ASN A 268 -5.15 -2.58 -9.56
C ASN A 268 -4.24 -1.50 -8.97
N LYS A 269 -4.62 -0.98 -7.80
CA LYS A 269 -3.90 0.10 -7.11
C LYS A 269 -3.50 -0.26 -5.68
N GLY A 270 -2.48 0.42 -5.18
CA GLY A 270 -2.19 0.48 -3.75
C GLY A 270 -2.87 1.70 -3.11
N TYR A 271 -3.47 1.52 -1.93
CA TYR A 271 -4.07 2.62 -1.19
C TYR A 271 -3.50 2.70 0.23
N ILE A 272 -3.22 3.92 0.69
CA ILE A 272 -2.93 4.21 2.09
C ILE A 272 -3.85 5.33 2.59
N ASN A 273 -4.83 4.96 3.40
CA ASN A 273 -5.92 5.85 3.79
C ASN A 273 -5.93 6.15 5.28
N GLY A 274 -6.42 7.35 5.62
CA GLY A 274 -6.65 7.77 7.00
C GLY A 274 -5.37 7.96 7.82
N GLY A 275 -5.52 8.46 9.04
CA GLY A 275 -4.38 8.70 9.93
C GLY A 275 -3.28 9.56 9.28
N LYS A 276 -2.04 9.34 9.73
CA LYS A 276 -0.84 9.98 9.18
C LYS A 276 0.27 8.97 8.96
N ILE A 277 1.17 9.27 8.04
CA ILE A 277 2.44 8.58 7.86
C ILE A 277 3.54 9.48 8.40
N GLU A 278 4.33 9.00 9.34
CA GLU A 278 5.53 9.69 9.78
C GLU A 278 6.75 9.09 9.07
N LEU A 279 7.51 9.92 8.33
CA LEU A 279 8.72 9.48 7.64
C LEU A 279 9.82 9.22 8.64
N ASP A 280 10.18 7.98 8.89
CA ASP A 280 11.30 7.62 9.73
C ASP A 280 12.26 6.67 9.01
N SER A 281 13.41 6.40 9.62
CA SER A 281 14.39 5.53 8.97
C SER A 281 15.22 4.73 9.95
N TRP A 282 15.30 3.42 9.72
CA TRP A 282 16.35 2.58 10.30
C TRP A 282 17.67 2.71 9.55
N SER A 283 17.65 3.34 8.38
CA SER A 283 18.82 3.61 7.56
C SER A 283 19.48 4.91 8.00
N THR A 284 20.82 4.94 7.99
CA THR A 284 21.59 6.16 8.22
C THR A 284 21.41 7.19 7.11
N ALA A 285 20.95 6.77 5.93
CA ALA A 285 20.64 7.66 4.81
C ALA A 285 19.35 8.47 5.04
N LYS A 286 18.48 8.03 5.97
CA LYS A 286 17.22 8.70 6.31
C LYS A 286 16.28 8.96 5.12
N THR A 287 16.43 8.19 4.05
CA THR A 287 15.56 8.22 2.89
C THR A 287 14.43 7.21 3.08
N THR A 288 13.20 7.66 2.81
CA THR A 288 12.04 6.79 2.55
C THR A 288 11.80 6.77 1.04
N THR A 289 11.95 5.60 0.41
CA THR A 289 11.66 5.45 -1.02
C THR A 289 10.26 4.87 -1.23
N ALA A 290 9.44 5.56 -2.01
CA ALA A 290 8.23 5.05 -2.61
C ALA A 290 8.54 4.49 -4.00
N ASN A 291 8.81 3.19 -4.06
CA ASN A 291 9.14 2.46 -5.28
C ASN A 291 7.90 1.84 -5.90
N ILE A 292 7.29 2.54 -6.87
CA ILE A 292 6.04 2.11 -7.50
C ILE A 292 6.36 1.39 -8.81
N ALA A 293 5.86 0.15 -8.94
CA ALA A 293 6.27 -0.80 -9.97
C ALA A 293 7.70 -1.31 -9.78
N LYS A 294 8.02 -1.84 -8.59
CA LYS A 294 9.34 -2.41 -8.27
C LYS A 294 9.79 -3.59 -9.17
N ASN A 295 8.92 -4.15 -10.01
CA ASN A 295 9.30 -5.28 -10.85
C ASN A 295 9.88 -4.83 -12.19
N SER A 296 10.88 -5.56 -12.68
CA SER A 296 11.51 -5.34 -13.98
C SER A 296 10.74 -6.01 -15.12
N ASN A 297 9.41 -6.14 -15.00
CA ASN A 297 8.60 -6.82 -16.02
C ASN A 297 7.99 -5.79 -16.97
N PRO A 298 8.55 -5.59 -18.18
CA PRO A 298 8.15 -4.52 -19.09
C PRO A 298 6.74 -4.67 -19.69
N GLY A 299 6.03 -5.75 -19.35
CA GLY A 299 4.66 -6.01 -19.80
C GLY A 299 3.56 -5.33 -18.97
N PHE A 300 3.90 -4.78 -17.80
CA PHE A 300 2.92 -4.18 -16.89
C PHE A 300 3.09 -2.66 -16.85
N THR A 301 2.04 -1.93 -17.21
CA THR A 301 2.00 -0.46 -17.21
C THR A 301 0.83 0.03 -16.33
N GLY A 302 0.90 1.26 -15.83
CA GLY A 302 -0.20 1.89 -15.09
C GLY A 302 -0.28 1.51 -13.60
N SER A 303 0.82 1.06 -12.99
CA SER A 303 0.87 0.88 -11.53
C SER A 303 0.70 2.22 -10.83
N GLU A 304 -0.20 2.24 -9.85
CA GLU A 304 -0.54 3.46 -9.12
C GLU A 304 -0.65 3.17 -7.62
N VAL A 305 -0.07 4.06 -6.82
CA VAL A 305 -0.31 4.12 -5.38
C VAL A 305 -0.91 5.47 -5.04
N ILE A 306 -2.00 5.45 -4.28
CA ILE A 306 -2.71 6.65 -3.81
C ILE A 306 -2.56 6.72 -2.29
N ILE A 307 -2.01 7.84 -1.81
CA ILE A 307 -1.85 8.12 -0.38
C ILE A 307 -2.78 9.28 -0.02
N GLU A 308 -3.90 8.95 0.60
CA GLU A 308 -4.84 9.91 1.20
C GLU A 308 -4.36 10.43 2.56
N SER A 309 -3.38 9.74 3.15
CA SER A 309 -2.83 10.05 4.47
C SER A 309 -1.83 11.21 4.38
N ALA A 310 -1.86 12.12 5.35
CA ALA A 310 -0.81 13.15 5.45
C ALA A 310 0.56 12.50 5.74
N ILE A 311 1.60 12.93 5.03
CA ILE A 311 2.99 12.55 5.31
C ILE A 311 3.65 13.66 6.14
N GLU A 312 4.20 13.32 7.31
CA GLU A 312 4.80 14.30 8.23
C GLU A 312 6.21 13.90 8.67
N ARG A 313 7.07 14.92 8.87
CA ARG A 313 8.33 14.82 9.63
C ARG A 313 8.92 16.21 9.82
N ASN A 314 9.01 16.66 11.07
CA ASN A 314 9.61 17.95 11.43
C ASN A 314 11.14 17.89 11.46
N SER A 315 11.76 17.50 10.35
CA SER A 315 13.22 17.46 10.17
C SER A 315 13.56 17.40 8.69
N SER A 316 14.50 18.23 8.25
CA SER A 316 15.01 18.25 6.87
C SER A 316 15.94 17.09 6.54
N ASP A 317 16.38 16.34 7.55
CA ASP A 317 17.28 15.20 7.36
C ASP A 317 16.58 13.98 6.74
N TYR A 318 15.25 13.94 6.77
CA TYR A 318 14.46 12.80 6.29
C TYR A 318 13.97 13.06 4.87
N LEU A 319 14.54 12.32 3.93
CA LEU A 319 14.32 12.51 2.51
C LEU A 319 13.17 11.63 2.02
N PHE A 320 12.44 12.12 1.03
CA PHE A 320 11.41 11.36 0.34
C PHE A 320 11.81 11.12 -1.11
N GLU A 321 11.83 9.88 -1.55
CA GLU A 321 12.19 9.53 -2.94
C GLU A 321 11.03 8.82 -3.62
N LYS A 322 10.60 9.32 -4.78
CA LYS A 322 9.72 8.57 -5.69
C LYS A 322 10.58 7.88 -6.73
N SER A 323 10.48 6.55 -6.81
CA SER A 323 11.16 5.73 -7.81
C SER A 323 10.20 4.76 -8.51
N GLY A 324 10.72 4.05 -9.53
CA GLY A 324 9.95 3.12 -10.36
C GLY A 324 9.00 3.83 -11.33
N ASP A 325 8.61 3.14 -12.40
CA ASP A 325 7.93 3.78 -13.55
C ASP A 325 6.45 4.11 -13.28
N GLY A 326 5.89 3.63 -12.16
CA GLY A 326 4.50 3.88 -11.80
C GLY A 326 4.22 5.29 -11.30
N THR A 327 2.94 5.55 -11.03
CA THR A 327 2.41 6.81 -10.49
C THR A 327 2.27 6.73 -8.98
N LEU A 328 2.71 7.77 -8.28
CA LEU A 328 2.40 8.01 -6.88
C LEU A 328 1.54 9.28 -6.77
N GLU A 329 0.38 9.16 -6.14
CA GLU A 329 -0.51 10.29 -5.84
C GLU A 329 -0.50 10.60 -4.34
N LEU A 330 -0.20 11.86 -3.99
CA LEU A 330 -0.22 12.39 -2.64
C LEU A 330 -1.42 13.33 -2.47
N ASN A 331 -2.47 12.84 -1.84
CA ASN A 331 -3.74 13.56 -1.61
C ASN A 331 -3.84 14.17 -0.21
N GLY A 332 -3.06 13.66 0.75
CA GLY A 332 -3.00 14.20 2.11
C GLY A 332 -2.24 15.52 2.22
N ASP A 333 -2.48 16.25 3.32
CA ASP A 333 -1.78 17.49 3.64
C ASP A 333 -0.37 17.21 4.19
N ASN A 334 0.64 17.32 3.35
CA ASN A 334 2.01 16.91 3.69
C ASN A 334 2.79 18.03 4.40
N THR A 335 3.56 17.64 5.41
CA THR A 335 4.31 18.58 6.28
C THR A 335 5.75 18.14 6.55
N TYR A 336 6.26 17.17 5.80
CA TYR A 336 7.66 16.74 5.92
C TYR A 336 8.61 17.81 5.35
N LEU A 337 9.77 18.00 5.99
CA LEU A 337 10.67 19.12 5.67
C LEU A 337 11.88 18.75 4.81
N GLY A 338 12.15 17.46 4.60
CA GLY A 338 13.28 17.04 3.77
C GLY A 338 12.98 17.06 2.28
N THR A 339 14.04 16.98 1.48
CA THR A 339 13.97 17.01 0.03
C THR A 339 13.12 15.87 -0.52
N THR A 340 12.27 16.18 -1.49
CA THR A 340 11.63 15.19 -2.35
C THR A 340 12.42 15.02 -3.64
N THR A 341 12.78 13.79 -4.00
CA THR A 341 13.43 13.49 -5.28
C THR A 341 12.57 12.54 -6.09
N VAL A 342 12.16 12.94 -7.29
CA VAL A 342 11.45 12.10 -8.25
C VAL A 342 12.49 11.54 -9.21
N THR A 343 12.89 10.28 -9.01
CA THR A 343 13.95 9.63 -9.79
C THR A 343 13.42 8.93 -11.04
N ALA A 344 12.15 8.50 -11.02
CA ALA A 344 11.47 7.86 -12.14
C ALA A 344 9.94 7.87 -11.96
N GLY A 345 9.22 7.65 -13.06
CA GLY A 345 7.75 7.59 -13.09
C GLY A 345 7.11 8.95 -12.81
N THR A 346 5.89 8.94 -12.27
CA THR A 346 5.12 10.18 -12.01
C THR A 346 4.86 10.37 -10.53
N LEU A 347 5.09 11.59 -10.02
CA LEU A 347 4.61 12.06 -8.73
C LEU A 347 3.50 13.10 -8.95
N LEU A 348 2.31 12.84 -8.44
CA LEU A 348 1.19 13.78 -8.43
C LEU A 348 0.99 14.31 -7.01
N ILE A 349 1.18 15.60 -6.80
CA ILE A 349 0.87 16.29 -5.54
C ILE A 349 -0.49 16.97 -5.70
N ASN A 350 -1.50 16.43 -5.03
CA ASN A 350 -2.90 16.87 -5.11
C ASN A 350 -3.40 17.47 -3.79
N GLY A 351 -2.82 17.07 -2.66
CA GLY A 351 -3.08 17.67 -1.35
C GLY A 351 -2.34 18.99 -1.12
N ASP A 352 -2.49 19.55 0.09
CA ASP A 352 -1.75 20.75 0.50
C ASP A 352 -0.37 20.38 1.06
N SER A 353 0.69 20.69 0.32
CA SER A 353 2.08 20.54 0.76
C SER A 353 2.77 21.89 0.97
N SER A 354 2.02 22.97 1.26
CA SER A 354 2.55 24.31 1.56
C SER A 354 3.49 24.31 2.79
N ALA A 355 3.24 23.42 3.75
CA ALA A 355 4.09 23.24 4.93
C ALA A 355 5.29 22.31 4.69
N ALA A 356 5.33 21.59 3.56
CA ALA A 356 6.47 20.77 3.17
C ALA A 356 7.47 21.62 2.36
N THR A 357 8.39 22.28 3.06
CA THR A 357 9.27 23.30 2.47
C THR A 357 10.59 22.75 1.93
N GLY A 358 10.80 21.43 1.95
CA GLY A 358 11.97 20.80 1.36
C GLY A 358 11.94 20.92 -0.17
N ALA A 359 13.11 21.03 -0.81
CA ALA A 359 13.16 21.13 -2.27
C ALA A 359 12.53 19.90 -2.95
N VAL A 360 11.92 20.10 -4.12
CA VAL A 360 11.43 19.03 -4.99
C VAL A 360 12.32 18.98 -6.23
N ILE A 361 13.02 17.86 -6.42
CA ILE A 361 13.96 17.65 -7.53
C ILE A 361 13.38 16.60 -8.46
N VAL A 362 13.20 16.93 -9.74
CA VAL A 362 12.66 16.03 -10.77
C VAL A 362 13.78 15.64 -11.71
N LYS A 363 14.10 14.35 -11.76
CA LYS A 363 15.20 13.83 -12.58
C LYS A 363 14.77 13.51 -14.00
N ASN A 364 15.76 13.24 -14.84
CA ASN A 364 15.57 12.79 -16.22
C ASN A 364 14.54 11.65 -16.33
N GLY A 365 13.52 11.83 -17.18
CA GLY A 365 12.47 10.85 -17.46
C GLY A 365 11.43 10.72 -16.36
N ALA A 366 11.52 11.50 -15.29
CA ALA A 366 10.53 11.58 -14.23
C ALA A 366 9.58 12.77 -14.46
N THR A 367 8.35 12.63 -13.96
CA THR A 367 7.31 13.65 -14.08
C THR A 367 6.83 14.10 -12.70
N LEU A 368 6.79 15.41 -12.47
CA LEU A 368 6.05 16.03 -11.38
C LEU A 368 4.77 16.65 -11.93
N GLY A 369 3.65 16.46 -11.23
CA GLY A 369 2.40 17.14 -11.54
C GLY A 369 1.44 17.12 -10.38
N GLY A 370 0.14 17.19 -10.70
CA GLY A 370 -0.95 17.25 -9.73
C GLY A 370 -1.65 18.60 -9.71
N THR A 371 -2.55 18.76 -8.74
CA THR A 371 -3.47 19.91 -8.62
C THR A 371 -3.37 20.62 -7.26
N GLY A 372 -2.47 20.16 -6.39
CA GLY A 372 -2.31 20.63 -5.02
C GLY A 372 -1.42 21.86 -4.88
N ILE A 373 -0.91 22.07 -3.66
CA ILE A 373 0.02 23.15 -3.34
C ILE A 373 1.40 22.56 -3.01
N ILE A 374 2.46 23.14 -3.55
CA ILE A 374 3.85 22.77 -3.24
C ILE A 374 4.54 23.96 -2.58
N GLY A 375 5.02 23.79 -1.34
CA GLY A 375 5.66 24.87 -0.56
C GLY A 375 7.19 24.93 -0.64
N GLY A 376 7.84 23.93 -1.22
CA GLY A 376 9.30 23.87 -1.39
C GLY A 376 9.74 24.28 -2.79
N PRO A 377 10.98 24.80 -2.97
CA PRO A 377 11.49 25.17 -4.29
C PRO A 377 11.57 23.94 -5.20
N ILE A 378 11.26 24.13 -6.48
CA ILE A 378 11.22 23.05 -7.46
C ILE A 378 12.37 23.22 -8.45
N ILE A 379 13.08 22.12 -8.70
CA ILE A 379 14.14 22.01 -9.70
C ILE A 379 13.75 20.89 -10.65
N ILE A 380 13.56 21.23 -11.92
CA ILE A 380 13.39 20.26 -13.00
C ILE A 380 14.77 20.09 -13.65
N GLU A 381 15.43 18.97 -13.35
CA GLU A 381 16.73 18.65 -13.96
C GLU A 381 16.56 18.33 -15.44
N SER A 382 17.66 18.31 -16.20
CA SER A 382 17.68 17.97 -17.63
C SER A 382 16.91 16.67 -17.94
N GLY A 383 15.94 16.77 -18.85
CA GLY A 383 15.02 15.69 -19.25
C GLY A 383 13.93 15.36 -18.22
N GLY A 384 13.86 16.07 -17.09
CA GLY A 384 12.74 16.00 -16.15
C GLY A 384 11.52 16.73 -16.71
N ILE A 385 10.33 16.32 -16.29
CA ILE A 385 9.07 16.83 -16.84
C ILE A 385 8.26 17.49 -15.73
N LEU A 386 7.85 18.74 -15.93
CA LEU A 386 6.82 19.38 -15.12
C LEU A 386 5.47 19.35 -15.85
N GLY A 387 4.41 19.00 -15.15
CA GLY A 387 3.04 19.05 -15.66
C GLY A 387 2.03 19.43 -14.59
N GLY A 388 0.74 19.25 -14.90
CA GLY A 388 -0.34 19.53 -13.97
C GLY A 388 -0.68 21.02 -13.83
N SER A 389 -1.47 21.33 -12.79
CA SER A 389 -2.03 22.66 -12.51
C SER A 389 -1.83 23.08 -11.06
N SER A 390 -0.77 22.57 -10.43
CA SER A 390 -0.45 22.84 -9.03
C SER A 390 -0.17 24.32 -8.80
N LEU A 391 -0.45 24.79 -7.58
CA LEU A 391 0.02 26.06 -7.07
C LEU A 391 1.42 25.86 -6.48
N LEU A 392 2.39 26.62 -6.97
CA LEU A 392 3.76 26.59 -6.50
C LEU A 392 3.97 27.81 -5.59
N ASP A 393 4.00 27.57 -4.28
CA ASP A 393 4.27 28.59 -3.24
C ASP A 393 5.78 28.70 -2.96
N ALA A 394 6.58 28.61 -4.02
CA ALA A 394 8.03 28.64 -3.97
C ALA A 394 8.62 28.96 -5.35
N ASP A 395 9.95 29.08 -5.41
CA ASP A 395 10.69 29.30 -6.64
C ASP A 395 10.68 28.04 -7.54
N LEU A 396 10.74 28.24 -8.85
CA LEU A 396 10.83 27.20 -9.87
C LEU A 396 12.06 27.42 -10.75
N HIS A 397 12.84 26.35 -10.96
CA HIS A 397 13.98 26.35 -11.86
C HIS A 397 13.89 25.20 -12.87
N PHE A 398 14.18 25.51 -14.13
CA PHE A 398 14.37 24.53 -15.20
C PHE A 398 15.85 24.53 -15.63
N ASP A 399 16.49 23.37 -15.47
CA ASP A 399 17.80 23.11 -16.07
C ASP A 399 17.67 23.07 -17.61
N SER A 400 18.80 23.02 -18.32
CA SER A 400 18.80 22.80 -19.77
C SER A 400 18.14 21.48 -20.16
N ASP A 401 17.32 21.49 -21.22
CA ASP A 401 16.53 20.34 -21.71
C ASP A 401 15.46 19.85 -20.71
N ALA A 402 15.08 20.65 -19.72
CA ALA A 402 13.95 20.34 -18.84
C ALA A 402 12.62 20.64 -19.54
N GLU A 403 11.64 19.74 -19.42
CA GLU A 403 10.44 19.75 -20.24
C GLU A 403 9.18 20.23 -19.47
N LEU A 404 8.24 20.84 -20.18
CA LEU A 404 6.95 21.29 -19.66
C LEU A 404 5.79 20.68 -20.46
N LEU A 405 4.87 20.00 -19.78
CA LEU A 405 3.69 19.40 -20.41
C LEU A 405 2.60 20.45 -20.70
N PHE A 406 2.24 20.59 -21.97
CA PHE A 406 1.15 21.45 -22.43
C PHE A 406 -0.23 20.85 -22.08
N SER A 407 -0.66 21.06 -20.83
CA SER A 407 -1.91 20.46 -20.31
C SER A 407 -2.76 21.41 -19.48
N SER A 408 -2.15 22.40 -18.82
CA SER A 408 -2.84 23.41 -18.00
C SER A 408 -1.92 24.58 -17.65
N THR A 409 -2.48 25.63 -17.05
CA THR A 409 -1.72 26.77 -16.52
C THR A 409 -1.21 26.47 -15.12
N LEU A 410 0.10 26.58 -14.90
CA LEU A 410 0.72 26.58 -13.57
C LEU A 410 0.54 27.95 -12.91
N SER A 411 0.31 27.98 -11.59
CA SER A 411 0.29 29.23 -10.84
C SER A 411 1.47 29.27 -9.88
N ILE A 412 2.32 30.29 -9.99
CA ILE A 412 3.57 30.38 -9.23
C ILE A 412 3.60 31.69 -8.42
N ILE A 413 3.92 31.57 -7.13
CA ILE A 413 4.09 32.72 -6.22
C ILE A 413 5.55 33.17 -6.18
N GLY A 414 6.50 32.23 -6.17
CA GLY A 414 7.95 32.49 -6.23
C GLY A 414 8.47 32.79 -7.63
N ASP A 415 9.76 33.01 -7.76
CA ASP A 415 10.38 33.38 -9.05
C ASP A 415 10.61 32.15 -9.93
N THR A 416 10.50 32.32 -11.25
CA THR A 416 10.79 31.28 -12.26
C THR A 416 12.04 31.63 -13.05
N THR A 417 12.98 30.68 -13.15
CA THR A 417 14.27 30.83 -13.85
C THR A 417 14.55 29.65 -14.78
N PHE A 418 15.39 29.88 -15.79
CA PHE A 418 15.72 28.91 -16.83
C PHE A 418 17.22 28.97 -17.15
N ASP A 419 17.82 27.79 -17.37
CA ASP A 419 19.19 27.68 -17.89
C ASP A 419 19.22 27.70 -19.42
N ASP A 420 18.41 26.86 -20.07
CA ASP A 420 18.16 26.85 -21.52
C ASP A 420 16.78 26.22 -21.79
N PHE A 421 15.80 27.06 -22.11
CA PHE A 421 14.41 26.66 -22.33
C PHE A 421 13.87 27.28 -23.61
N ASP A 422 13.24 26.47 -24.45
CA ASP A 422 12.72 26.88 -25.73
C ASP A 422 11.37 26.22 -26.06
N VAL A 423 10.83 26.48 -27.24
CA VAL A 423 9.50 25.97 -27.62
C VAL A 423 9.50 24.44 -27.79
N THR A 424 10.66 23.82 -28.04
CA THR A 424 10.83 22.37 -28.21
C THR A 424 10.79 21.62 -26.89
N ASP A 425 11.05 22.29 -25.77
CA ASP A 425 10.91 21.75 -24.41
C ASP A 425 9.44 21.63 -23.97
N ILE A 426 8.49 22.10 -24.79
CA ILE A 426 7.06 22.00 -24.50
C ILE A 426 6.50 20.70 -25.09
N ILE A 427 6.21 19.74 -24.23
CA ILE A 427 5.59 18.46 -24.63
C ILE A 427 4.13 18.68 -25.00
N GLY A 428 3.71 18.13 -26.13
CA GLY A 428 2.32 18.22 -26.62
C GLY A 428 2.02 19.47 -27.45
N LEU A 429 3.04 20.29 -27.73
CA LEU A 429 2.94 21.40 -28.66
C LEU A 429 3.30 20.94 -30.09
N ASP A 430 2.30 20.79 -30.94
CA ASP A 430 2.46 20.41 -32.35
C ASP A 430 1.56 21.23 -33.29
N ASN A 431 1.58 20.89 -34.59
CA ASN A 431 0.73 21.56 -35.59
C ASN A 431 -0.78 21.35 -35.36
N THR A 432 -1.21 20.49 -34.45
CA THR A 432 -2.63 20.28 -34.14
C THR A 432 -3.15 21.32 -33.14
N VAL A 433 -2.27 21.93 -32.34
CA VAL A 433 -2.63 22.97 -31.36
C VAL A 433 -3.29 24.17 -32.05
N GLU A 434 -4.42 24.62 -31.50
CA GLU A 434 -5.18 25.74 -32.07
C GLU A 434 -4.37 27.04 -32.06
N LEU A 435 -4.65 27.94 -33.00
CA LEU A 435 -4.06 29.28 -32.98
C LEU A 435 -4.56 30.04 -31.76
N GLY A 436 -3.66 30.68 -31.01
CA GLY A 436 -4.05 31.34 -29.78
C GLY A 436 -2.87 31.84 -28.96
N THR A 437 -3.18 32.40 -27.79
CA THR A 437 -2.20 32.73 -26.76
C THR A 437 -2.54 31.93 -25.52
N TYR A 438 -1.57 31.18 -25.02
CA TYR A 438 -1.71 30.23 -23.93
C TYR A 438 -0.85 30.70 -22.77
N THR A 439 -1.44 30.80 -21.58
CA THR A 439 -0.67 31.07 -20.36
C THR A 439 -0.15 29.74 -19.83
N LEU A 440 1.15 29.50 -19.98
CA LEU A 440 1.79 28.29 -19.47
C LEU A 440 2.05 28.42 -17.97
N ILE A 441 2.63 29.55 -17.57
CA ILE A 441 2.89 29.94 -16.19
C ILE A 441 2.22 31.28 -15.91
N GLY A 442 1.38 31.31 -14.87
CA GLY A 442 0.78 32.51 -14.30
C GLY A 442 1.15 32.67 -12.81
N GLY A 443 0.42 33.53 -12.10
CA GLY A 443 0.66 33.82 -10.68
C GLY A 443 1.30 35.19 -10.45
N THR A 444 1.91 35.38 -9.29
CA THR A 444 2.52 36.66 -8.87
C THR A 444 4.05 36.66 -8.94
N GLY A 445 4.64 35.48 -9.15
CA GLY A 445 6.07 35.29 -9.31
C GLY A 445 6.67 36.05 -10.48
N THR A 446 7.94 36.42 -10.37
CA THR A 446 8.67 36.99 -11.51
C THR A 446 9.10 35.87 -12.44
N VAL A 447 8.91 36.05 -13.74
CA VAL A 447 9.48 35.16 -14.75
C VAL A 447 10.65 35.88 -15.41
N ASP A 448 11.87 35.37 -15.22
CA ASP A 448 13.05 35.93 -15.89
C ASP A 448 13.22 35.33 -17.29
N LEU A 449 12.84 36.11 -18.30
CA LEU A 449 13.05 35.80 -19.73
C LEU A 449 14.30 36.46 -20.30
N SER A 450 15.11 37.14 -19.49
CA SER A 450 16.26 37.91 -19.95
C SER A 450 17.49 37.03 -20.23
N THR A 451 17.53 35.83 -19.65
CA THR A 451 18.58 34.83 -19.83
C THR A 451 17.97 33.43 -19.85
N GLY A 452 18.57 32.51 -20.63
CA GLY A 452 18.19 31.09 -20.62
C GLY A 452 16.86 30.76 -21.28
N VAL A 453 16.23 31.69 -22.01
CA VAL A 453 15.02 31.40 -22.79
C VAL A 453 15.18 31.81 -24.25
N SER A 454 14.91 30.87 -25.16
CA SER A 454 14.90 31.07 -26.61
C SER A 454 13.47 31.21 -27.15
N ASN A 455 13.32 31.50 -28.45
CA ASN A 455 12.01 31.74 -29.10
C ASN A 455 11.16 32.86 -28.47
N VAL A 456 11.79 33.87 -27.86
CA VAL A 456 11.08 35.07 -27.39
C VAL A 456 10.87 36.04 -28.56
N GLY A 457 9.62 36.42 -28.81
CA GLY A 457 9.23 37.27 -29.93
C GLY A 457 9.00 36.50 -31.24
N VAL A 458 8.12 37.04 -32.10
CA VAL A 458 7.70 36.41 -33.37
C VAL A 458 8.86 36.21 -34.35
N GLU A 459 9.89 37.06 -34.26
CA GLU A 459 11.12 37.00 -35.05
C GLU A 459 11.96 35.75 -34.76
N ASN A 460 11.80 35.16 -33.58
CA ASN A 460 12.51 33.97 -33.13
C ASN A 460 11.60 32.73 -33.08
N ALA A 461 10.42 32.79 -33.69
CA ALA A 461 9.42 31.74 -33.55
C ALA A 461 9.90 30.39 -34.11
N ALA A 462 9.59 29.32 -33.38
CA ALA A 462 9.78 27.95 -33.83
C ALA A 462 8.69 27.57 -34.84
N ASP A 463 9.06 26.81 -35.87
CA ASP A 463 8.10 26.24 -36.82
C ASP A 463 7.47 24.98 -36.23
N LEU A 464 6.14 24.98 -36.08
CA LEU A 464 5.39 23.81 -35.63
C LEU A 464 4.96 22.92 -36.81
N GLY A 465 5.17 23.37 -38.05
CA GLY A 465 4.70 22.73 -39.26
C GLY A 465 3.31 23.21 -39.69
N GLU A 466 2.90 22.81 -40.89
CA GLU A 466 1.62 23.18 -41.53
C GLU A 466 1.34 24.70 -41.57
N GLY A 467 2.39 25.51 -41.58
CA GLY A 467 2.27 26.96 -41.55
C GLY A 467 1.86 27.52 -40.20
N LYS A 468 2.14 26.81 -39.09
CA LYS A 468 2.03 27.32 -37.73
C LYS A 468 3.41 27.58 -37.13
N ILE A 469 3.50 28.63 -36.34
CA ILE A 469 4.69 29.00 -35.56
C ILE A 469 4.33 29.17 -34.10
N ALA A 470 5.30 28.99 -33.21
CA ALA A 470 5.17 29.27 -31.79
C ALA A 470 6.33 30.09 -31.22
N TYR A 471 6.01 31.00 -30.31
CA TYR A 471 6.99 31.86 -29.63
C TYR A 471 6.46 32.36 -28.28
N PHE A 472 7.35 32.74 -27.38
CA PHE A 472 7.01 33.37 -26.10
C PHE A 472 6.86 34.89 -26.23
N GLN A 473 5.91 35.47 -25.52
CA GLN A 473 5.77 36.93 -25.44
C GLN A 473 6.85 37.56 -24.56
N TYR A 474 7.22 38.80 -24.86
CA TYR A 474 8.13 39.56 -24.00
C TYR A 474 7.53 39.80 -22.61
N GLY A 475 8.30 39.49 -21.56
CA GLY A 475 7.94 39.75 -20.17
C GLY A 475 6.89 38.81 -19.55
N SER A 476 6.46 37.75 -20.24
CA SER A 476 5.63 36.67 -19.66
C SER A 476 5.80 35.36 -20.43
N LEU A 477 5.69 34.20 -19.79
CA LEU A 477 5.65 32.87 -20.45
C LEU A 477 4.31 32.58 -21.13
N GLN A 478 3.71 33.60 -21.75
CA GLN A 478 2.60 33.40 -22.66
C GLN A 478 3.13 32.87 -23.98
N LEU A 479 2.72 31.66 -24.33
CA LEU A 479 3.03 31.01 -25.59
C LEU A 479 2.01 31.45 -26.65
N VAL A 480 2.48 31.99 -27.76
CA VAL A 480 1.63 32.34 -28.91
C VAL A 480 1.79 31.28 -29.98
N VAL A 481 0.68 30.66 -30.41
CA VAL A 481 0.61 29.83 -31.60
C VAL A 481 -0.07 30.63 -32.71
N ALA A 482 0.65 30.93 -33.78
CA ALA A 482 0.21 31.80 -34.87
C ALA A 482 0.40 31.14 -36.24
N ALA A 483 -0.30 31.64 -37.26
CA ALA A 483 -0.03 31.24 -38.64
C ALA A 483 1.22 31.97 -39.18
N THR A 484 2.02 31.29 -40.01
CA THR A 484 3.22 31.85 -40.69
C THR A 484 2.88 33.00 -41.63
N ALA A 485 1.64 33.08 -42.10
CA ALA A 485 1.16 34.14 -42.96
C ALA A 485 0.64 35.32 -42.14
N VAL A 486 1.52 36.25 -41.75
CA VAL A 486 1.08 37.65 -41.61
C VAL A 486 0.81 38.13 -43.03
N PRO A 487 -0.43 38.50 -43.43
CA PRO A 487 -0.65 39.05 -44.75
C PRO A 487 0.18 40.33 -44.86
N GLU A 488 1.17 40.36 -45.76
CA GLU A 488 1.87 41.60 -46.02
C GLU A 488 0.83 42.65 -46.47
N PRO A 489 0.92 43.91 -45.98
CA PRO A 489 0.04 45.00 -46.41
C PRO A 489 0.00 45.19 -47.95
N SER A 490 1.00 44.67 -48.66
CA SER A 490 1.17 44.73 -50.10
C SER A 490 0.12 43.91 -50.88
N THR A 491 -0.42 42.81 -50.32
CA THR A 491 -1.41 41.97 -51.03
C THR A 491 -2.75 42.70 -51.21
N PHE A 492 -3.18 43.48 -50.21
CA PHE A 492 -4.36 44.35 -50.34
C PHE A 492 -4.10 45.56 -51.26
N ALA A 493 -2.88 46.10 -51.26
CA ALA A 493 -2.49 47.19 -52.15
C ALA A 493 -2.51 46.77 -53.64
N LEU A 494 -2.08 45.55 -53.96
CA LEU A 494 -2.11 45.02 -55.33
C LEU A 494 -3.54 44.74 -55.83
N LEU A 495 -4.43 44.25 -54.97
CA LEU A 495 -5.86 44.07 -55.29
C LEU A 495 -6.59 45.42 -55.45
N GLY A 496 -6.21 46.44 -54.68
CA GLY A 496 -6.66 47.82 -54.89
C GLY A 496 -6.20 48.43 -56.22
N LEU A 497 -4.95 48.16 -56.62
CA LEU A 497 -4.43 48.64 -57.92
C LEU A 497 -5.01 47.88 -59.12
N GLY A 498 -5.29 46.58 -58.99
CA GLY A 498 -5.97 45.78 -60.02
C GLY A 498 -7.41 46.20 -60.28
N THR A 499 -8.13 46.61 -59.24
CA THR A 499 -9.52 47.13 -59.36
C THR A 499 -9.56 48.55 -59.94
N VAL A 500 -8.61 49.43 -59.60
CA VAL A 500 -8.48 50.75 -60.24
C VAL A 500 -8.02 50.64 -61.71
N GLY A 501 -7.08 49.73 -62.01
CA GLY A 501 -6.61 49.48 -63.38
C GLY A 501 -7.71 48.94 -64.30
N SER A 502 -8.56 48.03 -63.81
CA SER A 502 -9.69 47.48 -64.58
C SER A 502 -10.83 48.49 -64.80
N LEU A 503 -11.08 49.39 -63.85
CA LEU A 503 -12.00 50.52 -64.01
C LEU A 503 -11.48 51.59 -64.99
N ALA A 504 -10.18 51.89 -64.96
CA ALA A 504 -9.54 52.80 -65.91
C ALA A 504 -9.51 52.23 -67.35
N TYR A 505 -9.28 50.91 -67.49
CA TYR A 505 -9.33 50.22 -68.78
C TYR A 505 -10.75 50.19 -69.38
N ARG A 506 -11.79 50.02 -68.55
CA ARG A 506 -13.19 50.08 -69.01
C ARG A 506 -13.66 51.48 -69.45
N ARG A 507 -13.07 52.56 -68.92
CA ARG A 507 -13.39 53.94 -69.36
C ARG A 507 -12.73 54.34 -70.69
N ARG A 508 -11.66 53.66 -71.11
CA ARG A 508 -10.93 53.98 -72.35
C ARG A 508 -11.50 53.31 -73.62
N ARG A 509 -12.52 52.45 -73.47
CA ARG A 509 -13.18 51.69 -74.56
C ARG A 509 -14.66 52.03 -74.75
N ARG A 510 -15.14 53.19 -74.28
CA ARG A 510 -16.47 53.72 -74.63
C ARG A 510 -16.32 54.97 -75.48
#